data_AF-A0A7S1HB19-F1
#
_entry.id   AF-A0A7S1HB19-F1
#
_cell.length_a   1.000
_cell.length_b   1.000
_cell.length_c   1.000
_cell.angle_alpha   90.00
_cell.angle_beta   90.00
_cell.angle_gamma   90.00
#
_symmetry.space_group_name_H-M   'P 1'
#
loop_
_entity.id
_entity.type
_entity.pdbx_description
1 polymer ?
#
loop_
_entity_poly.entity_id
_entity_poly.type
_entity_poly.pdbx_seq_one_letter_code
_entity_poly.pdbx_strand_id
1 'polypeptide(L)'
;EKDPLRAVLVFLDRVTSTPSPLWDQYAAAWFASKGPHLFQGVMFALADTCPQEALARLSPLLFHLAARMGAQAEQWIVAALSSPQFPVPNTVLDDGAKQNFMQAMRNLGGAQRRFQAMTMDFANICRRQNTADALLAYQM
;
A
#
# COMPACT_ATOMS: atom_id res chain seq x y z
N GLU A 1 7.30 19.57 -6.56
CA GLU A 1 5.84 19.72 -6.72
C GLU A 1 5.10 19.07 -5.55
N LYS A 2 4.66 19.83 -4.55
CA LYS A 2 3.92 19.27 -3.38
C LYS A 2 2.39 19.25 -3.62
N ASP A 3 1.88 20.12 -4.48
CA ASP A 3 0.44 20.29 -4.69
C ASP A 3 -0.23 19.19 -5.54
N PRO A 4 0.37 18.67 -6.63
CA PRO A 4 -0.25 17.60 -7.42
C PRO A 4 -0.42 16.30 -6.63
N LEU A 5 0.61 15.91 -5.85
CA LEU A 5 0.56 14.71 -5.02
C LEU A 5 -0.53 14.83 -3.95
N ARG A 6 -0.64 15.99 -3.30
CA ARG A 6 -1.70 16.25 -2.33
C ARG A 6 -3.09 16.16 -2.97
N ALA A 7 -3.27 16.73 -4.17
CA ALA A 7 -4.54 16.67 -4.89
C ALA A 7 -4.93 15.22 -5.25
N VAL A 8 -3.97 14.41 -5.73
CA VAL A 8 -4.20 12.99 -6.03
C VAL A 8 -4.57 12.20 -4.78
N LEU A 9 -3.86 12.39 -3.67
CA LEU A 9 -4.18 11.69 -2.41
C LEU A 9 -5.56 12.07 -1.88
N VAL A 10 -5.94 13.34 -1.93
CA VAL A 10 -7.28 13.80 -1.53
C VAL A 10 -8.35 13.25 -2.47
N PHE A 11 -8.10 13.22 -3.78
CA PHE A 11 -9.00 12.63 -4.75
C PHE A 11 -9.24 11.15 -4.46
N LEU A 12 -8.17 10.37 -4.27
CA LEU A 12 -8.27 8.93 -4.00
C LEU A 12 -9.00 8.67 -2.67
N ASP A 13 -8.71 9.45 -1.64
CA ASP A 13 -9.42 9.35 -0.35
C ASP A 13 -10.93 9.60 -0.53
N ARG A 14 -11.31 10.66 -1.25
CA ARG A 14 -12.72 10.96 -1.58
C ARG A 14 -13.37 9.85 -2.40
N VAL A 15 -12.68 9.31 -3.40
CA VAL A 15 -13.14 8.18 -4.21
C VAL A 15 -13.43 6.96 -3.33
N THR A 16 -12.58 6.68 -2.35
CA THR A 16 -12.76 5.53 -1.46
C THR A 16 -13.80 5.74 -0.36
N SER A 17 -14.00 6.99 0.08
CA SER A 17 -14.86 7.32 1.22
C SER A 17 -16.25 7.81 0.83
N THR A 18 -16.55 8.02 -0.46
CA THR A 18 -17.88 8.44 -0.92
C THR A 18 -18.83 7.24 -0.97
N PRO A 19 -19.91 7.22 -0.15
CA PRO A 19 -20.92 6.19 -0.22
C PRO A 19 -21.97 6.60 -1.26
N SER A 20 -22.06 5.85 -2.37
CA SER A 20 -23.12 6.05 -3.35
C SER A 20 -23.31 4.76 -4.18
N PRO A 21 -24.52 4.22 -4.30
CA PRO A 21 -24.76 2.97 -5.03
C PRO A 21 -24.35 3.05 -6.51
N LEU A 22 -24.57 4.20 -7.15
CA LEU A 22 -24.16 4.44 -8.53
C LEU A 22 -22.64 4.53 -8.62
N TRP A 23 -22.02 5.22 -7.67
CA TRP A 23 -20.57 5.31 -7.57
C TRP A 23 -19.93 3.94 -7.35
N ASP A 24 -20.52 3.09 -6.51
CA ASP A 24 -19.98 1.76 -6.19
C ASP A 24 -19.94 0.86 -7.43
N GLN A 25 -20.94 0.94 -8.31
CA GLN A 25 -20.94 0.21 -9.59
C GLN A 25 -19.82 0.69 -10.54
N TYR A 26 -19.68 2.00 -10.72
CA TYR A 26 -18.62 2.56 -11.57
C TYR A 26 -17.23 2.32 -10.99
N ALA A 27 -17.06 2.54 -9.69
CA ALA A 27 -15.82 2.32 -8.97
C ALA A 27 -15.40 0.85 -9.06
N ALA A 28 -16.33 -0.10 -8.90
CA ALA A 28 -16.03 -1.52 -9.03
C ALA A 28 -15.47 -1.88 -10.42
N ALA A 29 -16.09 -1.39 -11.50
CA ALA A 29 -15.61 -1.62 -12.87
C ALA A 29 -14.23 -0.97 -13.12
N TRP A 30 -14.03 0.24 -12.60
CA TRP A 30 -12.74 0.93 -12.70
C TRP A 30 -11.65 0.20 -11.91
N PHE A 31 -11.90 -0.18 -10.66
CA PHE A 31 -10.94 -0.91 -9.82
C PHE A 31 -10.63 -2.31 -10.39
N ALA A 32 -11.59 -3.00 -11.00
CA ALA A 32 -11.33 -4.28 -11.66
C ALA A 32 -10.30 -4.15 -12.80
N SER A 33 -10.30 -3.02 -13.53
CA SER A 33 -9.41 -2.81 -14.68
C SER A 33 -8.11 -2.08 -14.33
N LYS A 34 -8.15 -1.15 -13.35
CA LYS A 34 -7.02 -0.27 -13.01
C LYS A 34 -6.44 -0.54 -11.63
N GLY A 35 -7.13 -1.29 -10.77
CA GLY A 35 -6.70 -1.65 -9.42
C GLY A 35 -5.30 -2.25 -9.37
N PRO A 36 -4.96 -3.28 -10.17
CA PRO A 36 -3.60 -3.85 -10.17
C PRO A 36 -2.51 -2.81 -10.42
N HIS A 37 -2.73 -1.89 -11.36
CA HIS A 37 -1.76 -0.87 -11.73
C HIS A 37 -1.67 0.24 -10.66
N LEU A 38 -2.81 0.61 -10.06
CA LEU A 38 -2.85 1.54 -8.93
C LEU A 38 -2.06 1.00 -7.74
N PHE A 39 -2.32 -0.24 -7.32
CA PHE A 39 -1.63 -0.86 -6.20
C PHE A 39 -0.14 -1.06 -6.50
N GLN A 40 0.21 -1.46 -7.72
CA GLN A 40 1.61 -1.48 -8.15
C GLN A 40 2.25 -0.09 -7.98
N GLY A 41 1.67 0.97 -8.57
CA GLY A 41 2.20 2.33 -8.45
C GLY A 41 2.35 2.80 -7.01
N VAL A 42 1.38 2.48 -6.14
CA VAL A 42 1.43 2.81 -4.70
C VAL A 42 2.56 2.05 -3.99
N MET A 43 2.73 0.76 -4.25
CA MET A 43 3.81 -0.03 -3.64
C MET A 43 5.20 0.46 -4.08
N PHE A 44 5.36 0.79 -5.37
CA PHE A 44 6.60 1.40 -5.88
C PHE A 44 6.86 2.76 -5.25
N ALA A 45 5.83 3.61 -5.16
CA ALA A 45 5.96 4.92 -4.51
C ALA A 45 6.38 4.78 -3.06
N LEU A 46 5.76 3.85 -2.33
CA LEU A 46 6.12 3.54 -0.95
C LEU A 46 7.59 3.12 -0.84
N ALA A 47 8.04 2.22 -1.70
CA ALA A 47 9.38 1.65 -1.65
C ALA A 47 10.49 2.67 -1.92
N ASP A 48 10.29 3.61 -2.86
CA ASP A 48 11.39 4.43 -3.39
C ASP A 48 11.03 5.91 -3.54
N THR A 49 9.98 6.25 -4.30
CA THR A 49 9.82 7.62 -4.82
C THR A 49 9.01 8.58 -3.95
N CYS A 50 8.26 8.08 -2.95
CA CYS A 50 7.37 8.90 -2.14
C CYS A 50 8.13 9.65 -1.02
N PRO A 51 8.04 10.99 -0.90
CA PRO A 51 8.66 11.70 0.20
C PRO A 51 8.00 11.32 1.54
N GLN A 52 8.75 11.40 2.64
CA GLN A 52 8.30 10.92 3.95
C GLN A 52 7.04 11.64 4.46
N GLU A 53 6.90 12.93 4.15
CA GLU A 53 5.69 13.72 4.41
C GLU A 53 4.43 13.15 3.73
N ALA A 54 4.59 12.55 2.55
CA ALA A 54 3.50 11.95 1.80
C ALA A 54 3.25 10.50 2.18
N LEU A 55 4.26 9.76 2.67
CA LEU A 55 4.07 8.41 3.23
C LEU A 55 3.02 8.40 4.37
N ALA A 56 3.04 9.41 5.22
CA ALA A 56 2.07 9.57 6.32
C ALA A 56 0.61 9.69 5.85
N ARG A 57 0.39 10.09 4.59
CA ARG A 57 -0.93 10.17 3.94
C ARG A 57 -1.20 8.98 3.03
N LEU A 58 -0.16 8.37 2.48
CA LEU A 58 -0.28 7.21 1.61
C LEU A 58 -0.64 5.95 2.39
N SER A 59 -0.12 5.77 3.61
CA SER A 59 -0.43 4.60 4.45
C SER A 59 -1.90 4.51 4.89
N PRO A 60 -2.58 5.58 5.38
CA PRO A 60 -4.01 5.52 5.64
C PRO A 60 -4.83 5.28 4.36
N LEU A 61 -4.41 5.86 3.23
CA LEU A 61 -5.09 5.66 1.96
C LEU A 61 -4.99 4.20 1.49
N LEU A 62 -3.81 3.59 1.58
CA LEU A 62 -3.62 2.18 1.25
C LEU A 62 -4.49 1.28 2.13
N PHE A 63 -4.61 1.60 3.43
CA PHE A 63 -5.53 0.90 4.32
C PHE A 63 -6.99 1.01 3.86
N HIS A 64 -7.46 2.21 3.52
CA HIS A 64 -8.84 2.41 3.04
C HIS A 64 -9.10 1.69 1.71
N LEU A 65 -8.14 1.73 0.78
CA LEU A 65 -8.20 1.00 -0.48
C LEU A 65 -8.25 -0.52 -0.24
N ALA A 66 -7.39 -1.03 0.64
CA ALA A 66 -7.35 -2.45 0.98
C ALA A 66 -8.66 -2.90 1.67
N ALA A 67 -9.18 -2.11 2.61
CA ALA A 67 -10.44 -2.41 3.28
C ALA A 67 -11.63 -2.41 2.32
N ARG A 68 -11.65 -1.49 1.34
CA ARG A 68 -12.75 -1.39 0.36
C ARG A 68 -12.74 -2.54 -0.65
N MET A 69 -11.56 -3.00 -1.05
CA MET A 69 -11.39 -4.04 -2.08
C MET A 69 -11.28 -5.45 -1.49
N GLY A 70 -11.03 -5.58 -0.18
CA GLY A 70 -10.90 -6.85 0.51
C GLY A 70 -9.81 -7.74 -0.09
N ALA A 71 -10.15 -9.00 -0.37
CA ALA A 71 -9.21 -9.99 -0.90
C ALA A 71 -8.56 -9.61 -2.24
N GLN A 72 -9.21 -8.77 -3.06
CA GLN A 72 -8.64 -8.32 -4.33
C GLN A 72 -7.43 -7.42 -4.11
N ALA A 73 -7.47 -6.52 -3.13
CA ALA A 73 -6.33 -5.67 -2.81
C ALA A 73 -5.13 -6.50 -2.36
N GLU A 74 -5.36 -7.52 -1.54
CA GLU A 74 -4.29 -8.44 -1.14
C GLU A 74 -3.63 -9.08 -2.37
N GLN A 75 -4.42 -9.63 -3.30
CA GLN A 75 -3.90 -10.23 -4.52
C GLN A 75 -3.09 -9.23 -5.36
N TRP A 76 -3.54 -7.98 -5.46
CA TRP A 76 -2.83 -6.94 -6.19
C TRP A 76 -1.54 -6.50 -5.51
N ILE A 77 -1.52 -6.43 -4.17
CA ILE A 77 -0.30 -6.15 -3.39
C ILE A 77 0.71 -7.29 -3.57
N VAL A 78 0.27 -8.55 -3.45
CA VAL A 78 1.12 -9.73 -3.69
C VAL A 78 1.71 -9.68 -5.10
N ALA A 79 0.87 -9.45 -6.12
CA ALA A 79 1.31 -9.35 -7.51
C ALA A 79 2.30 -8.19 -7.73
N ALA A 80 2.10 -7.05 -7.06
CA ALA A 80 3.03 -5.93 -7.10
C ALA A 80 4.39 -6.29 -6.49
N LEU A 81 4.42 -6.96 -5.34
CA LEU A 81 5.65 -7.38 -4.66
C LEU A 81 6.41 -8.48 -5.39
N SER A 82 5.69 -9.35 -6.11
CA SER A 82 6.24 -10.41 -6.97
C SER A 82 6.66 -9.92 -8.36
N SER A 83 6.38 -8.67 -8.72
CA SER A 83 6.79 -8.11 -10.00
C SER A 83 8.32 -8.13 -10.11
N PRO A 84 8.91 -8.55 -11.25
CA PRO A 84 10.36 -8.50 -11.45
C PRO A 84 10.91 -7.06 -11.46
N GLN A 85 10.03 -6.07 -11.65
CA GLN A 85 10.37 -4.66 -11.56
C GLN A 85 10.38 -4.17 -10.10
N PHE A 86 9.91 -5.00 -9.15
CA PHE A 86 9.80 -4.67 -7.74
C PHE A 86 10.74 -5.54 -6.87
N PRO A 87 11.50 -4.93 -5.97
CA PRO A 87 11.64 -3.49 -5.75
C PRO A 87 12.62 -2.86 -6.77
N VAL A 88 12.72 -1.52 -6.81
CA VAL A 88 13.57 -0.78 -7.77
C VAL A 88 15.03 -1.26 -7.65
N PRO A 89 15.86 -1.31 -8.72
CA PRO A 89 17.22 -1.91 -8.72
C PRO A 89 18.22 -1.52 -7.60
N ASN A 90 17.90 -0.58 -6.72
CA ASN A 90 18.73 -0.15 -5.58
C ASN A 90 18.22 -0.54 -4.19
N THR A 91 17.08 -1.21 -4.07
CA THR A 91 16.52 -1.63 -2.77
C THR A 91 17.02 -3.03 -2.36
N VAL A 92 17.37 -3.21 -1.09
CA VAL A 92 17.85 -4.50 -0.53
C VAL A 92 16.70 -5.28 0.10
N LEU A 93 15.51 -5.20 -0.51
CA LEU A 93 14.36 -5.94 0.02
C LEU A 93 14.54 -7.41 -0.33
N ASP A 94 14.82 -8.23 0.67
CA ASP A 94 14.87 -9.68 0.52
C ASP A 94 13.45 -10.26 0.40
N ASP A 95 13.38 -11.48 -0.14
CA ASP A 95 12.10 -12.19 -0.27
C ASP A 95 11.47 -12.49 1.10
N GLY A 96 12.31 -12.59 2.15
CA GLY A 96 11.88 -12.71 3.54
C GLY A 96 11.06 -11.52 4.03
N ALA A 97 11.53 -10.28 3.83
CA ALA A 97 10.79 -9.08 4.19
C ALA A 97 9.46 -8.95 3.42
N LYS A 98 9.44 -9.33 2.14
CA LYS A 98 8.20 -9.37 1.34
C LYS A 98 7.20 -10.35 1.96
N GLN A 99 7.63 -11.55 2.31
CA GLN A 99 6.79 -12.56 2.97
C GLN A 99 6.29 -12.10 4.33
N ASN A 100 7.17 -11.51 5.15
CA ASN A 100 6.81 -10.99 6.46
C ASN A 100 5.76 -9.88 6.37
N PHE A 101 5.89 -8.98 5.40
CA PHE A 101 4.91 -7.93 5.14
C PHE A 101 3.55 -8.51 4.72
N MET A 102 3.53 -9.47 3.79
CA MET A 102 2.30 -10.13 3.35
C MET A 102 1.60 -10.87 4.49
N GLN A 103 2.36 -11.56 5.34
CA GLN A 103 1.82 -12.27 6.49
C GLN A 103 1.26 -11.31 7.55
N ALA A 104 2.01 -10.26 7.89
CA ALA A 104 1.55 -9.23 8.81
C ALA A 104 0.25 -8.56 8.31
N MET A 105 0.16 -8.25 7.02
CA MET A 105 -1.04 -7.65 6.43
C MET A 105 -2.30 -8.49 6.64
N ARG A 106 -2.19 -9.83 6.50
CA ARG A 106 -3.31 -10.76 6.75
C ARG A 106 -3.72 -10.80 8.22
N ASN A 107 -2.76 -10.72 9.13
CA ASN A 107 -3.01 -10.86 10.57
C ASN A 107 -3.64 -9.61 11.19
N LEU A 108 -3.45 -8.43 10.60
CA LEU A 108 -3.87 -7.16 11.21
C LEU A 108 -5.39 -6.93 11.25
N GLY A 109 -6.20 -7.70 10.50
CA GLY A 109 -7.66 -7.79 10.70
C GLY A 109 -8.43 -6.46 10.75
N GLY A 110 -7.95 -5.41 10.08
CA GLY A 110 -8.57 -4.07 10.09
C GLY A 110 -8.03 -3.09 11.15
N ALA A 111 -6.98 -3.43 11.88
CA ALA A 111 -6.33 -2.52 12.83
C ALA A 111 -5.57 -1.39 12.11
N GLN A 112 -6.28 -0.33 11.73
CA GLN A 112 -5.76 0.78 10.91
C GLN A 112 -4.41 1.34 11.41
N ARG A 113 -4.28 1.62 12.71
CA ARG A 113 -3.03 2.16 13.28
C ARG A 113 -1.85 1.20 13.11
N ARG A 114 -2.06 -0.09 13.36
CA ARG A 114 -1.02 -1.11 13.17
C ARG A 114 -0.69 -1.28 11.69
N PHE A 115 -1.69 -1.22 10.80
CA PHE A 115 -1.47 -1.30 9.35
C PHE A 115 -0.61 -0.13 8.86
N GLN A 116 -0.90 1.08 9.30
CA GLN A 116 -0.11 2.27 8.96
C GLN A 116 1.33 2.15 9.45
N ALA A 117 1.53 1.72 10.70
CA ALA A 117 2.86 1.52 11.27
C ALA A 117 3.66 0.45 10.49
N MET A 118 3.04 -0.70 10.21
CA MET A 118 3.63 -1.77 9.37
C MET A 118 4.00 -1.26 7.97
N THR A 119 3.12 -0.47 7.35
CA THR A 119 3.34 0.11 6.02
C THR A 119 4.52 1.09 6.01
N MET A 120 4.67 1.87 7.09
CA MET A 120 5.83 2.75 7.28
C MET A 120 7.11 1.96 7.51
N ASP A 121 7.08 0.92 8.36
CA ASP A 121 8.26 0.08 8.60
C ASP A 121 8.70 -0.62 7.32
N PHE A 122 7.76 -1.13 6.52
CA PHE A 122 8.05 -1.69 5.20
C PHE A 122 8.72 -0.66 4.27
N ALA A 123 8.23 0.59 4.25
CA ALA A 123 8.84 1.67 3.47
C ALA A 123 10.28 1.97 3.93
N ASN A 124 10.50 2.00 5.25
CA ASN A 124 11.80 2.22 5.84
C ASN A 124 12.77 1.08 5.51
N ILE A 125 12.31 -0.17 5.50
CA ILE A 125 13.10 -1.34 5.08
C ILE A 125 13.52 -1.21 3.62
N CYS A 126 12.58 -0.90 2.72
CA CYS A 126 12.87 -0.66 1.31
C CYS A 126 13.98 0.39 1.11
N ARG A 127 13.97 1.43 1.97
CA ARG A 127 14.92 2.55 1.95
C ARG A 127 16.18 2.33 2.78
N ARG A 128 16.40 1.13 3.31
CA ARG A 128 17.55 0.77 4.18
C ARG A 128 17.64 1.59 5.48
N GLN A 129 16.50 2.08 5.96
CA GLN A 129 16.38 2.83 7.21
C GLN A 129 15.96 1.94 8.40
N ASN A 130 15.56 0.69 8.12
CA ASN A 130 15.18 -0.30 9.14
C ASN A 130 15.48 -1.73 8.64
N THR A 131 15.43 -2.73 9.52
CA THR A 131 15.63 -4.16 9.18
C THR A 131 14.31 -4.91 9.07
N ALA A 132 14.34 -6.07 8.40
CA ALA A 132 13.16 -6.93 8.22
C ALA A 132 12.52 -7.37 9.54
N ASP A 133 13.28 -7.38 10.65
CA ASP A 133 12.82 -7.74 11.99
C ASP A 133 11.69 -6.82 12.49
N ALA A 134 11.65 -5.57 12.02
CA ALA A 134 10.58 -4.63 12.38
C ALA A 134 9.19 -5.16 11.97
N LEU A 135 9.10 -5.98 10.92
CA LEU A 135 7.85 -6.57 10.47
C LEU A 135 7.35 -7.71 11.36
N LEU A 136 8.24 -8.34 12.13
CA LEU A 136 7.88 -9.46 13.02
C LEU A 136 6.94 -9.01 14.15
N ALA A 137 7.03 -7.73 14.57
CA ALA A 137 6.15 -7.15 15.58
C ALA A 137 4.65 -7.15 15.18
N TYR A 138 4.36 -7.34 13.90
CA TYR A 138 3.00 -7.33 13.34
C TYR A 138 2.47 -8.73 13.01
N GLN A 139 3.27 -9.78 13.21
CA GLN A 139 2.86 -11.17 12.97
C GLN A 139 2.08 -11.78 14.15
N MET A 140 2.09 -11.11 15.32
CA MET A 140 1.36 -11.49 16.54
C MET A 140 -0.04 -10.88 16.62
#